data_AF-A0A8D8SS26-F1
#
_entry.id   AF-A0A8D8SS26-F1
#
_cell.length_a   1.000
_cell.length_b   1.000
_cell.length_c   1.000
_cell.angle_alpha   90.00
_cell.angle_beta   90.00
_cell.angle_gamma   90.00
#
_symmetry.space_group_name_H-M   'P 1'
#
loop_
_entity.id
_entity.type
_entity.pdbx_description
1 polymer ?
#
loop_
_entity_poly.entity_id
_entity_poly.type
_entity_poly.pdbx_seq_one_letter_code
_entity_poly.pdbx_strand_id
1 'polypeptide(L)'
;MGVNLKIPKGLTFFLTYTILSAMLGMFQFGYNTGVINAPQKEIETFVKNVYKERYLSELSEEGAKQLYSIAVAVFAIGGMLGGFSGGSLADRFGRKGGLLLNSFIGIAGGVLMGTTKFFRSYEILFIGRFVIGINCGELIVQLW
;
A
#
# COMPACT_ATOMS: atom_id res chain seq x y z
N MET A 1 -37.46 24.22 2.83
CA MET A 1 -36.50 24.28 1.71
C MET A 1 -36.01 22.85 1.45
N GLY A 2 -36.81 22.03 0.77
CA GLY A 2 -36.48 20.64 0.48
C GLY A 2 -35.69 20.58 -0.82
N VAL A 3 -34.41 20.22 -0.75
CA VAL A 3 -33.58 20.05 -1.95
C VAL A 3 -34.11 18.83 -2.71
N ASN A 4 -34.88 19.09 -3.77
CA ASN A 4 -35.37 18.08 -4.67
C ASN A 4 -34.21 17.69 -5.60
N LEU A 5 -33.34 16.79 -5.13
CA LEU A 5 -32.28 16.18 -5.93
C LEU A 5 -32.95 15.33 -7.02
N LYS A 6 -33.15 15.92 -8.20
CA LYS A 6 -33.48 15.19 -9.41
C LYS A 6 -32.30 14.28 -9.75
N ILE A 7 -32.33 13.05 -9.25
CA ILE A 7 -31.35 12.02 -9.63
C ILE A 7 -31.52 11.82 -11.15
N PRO A 8 -30.50 12.10 -11.97
CA PRO A 8 -30.60 11.97 -13.42
C PRO A 8 -30.96 10.52 -13.76
N LYS A 9 -31.88 10.32 -14.72
CA LYS A 9 -32.27 9.01 -15.26
C LYS A 9 -31.03 8.31 -15.83
N GLY A 10 -30.29 7.59 -15.00
CA GLY A 10 -29.01 6.97 -15.35
C GLY A 10 -28.09 6.69 -14.15
N LEU A 11 -28.19 7.49 -13.08
CA LEU A 11 -27.43 7.25 -11.85
C LEU A 11 -28.17 6.24 -10.97
N THR A 12 -27.87 4.95 -11.16
CA THR A 12 -28.39 3.88 -10.31
C THR A 12 -27.59 3.77 -9.02
N PHE A 13 -28.22 3.30 -7.95
CA PHE A 13 -27.54 3.02 -6.67
C PHE A 13 -26.28 2.14 -6.87
N PHE A 14 -26.40 1.13 -7.72
CA PHE A 14 -25.29 0.24 -8.08
C PHE A 14 -24.12 0.99 -8.74
N LEU A 15 -24.40 1.94 -9.64
CA LEU A 15 -23.36 2.74 -10.28
C LEU A 15 -22.60 3.59 -9.25
N THR A 16 -23.31 4.31 -8.38
CA THR A 16 -22.69 5.10 -7.30
C THR A 16 -21.85 4.22 -6.38
N TYR A 17 -22.35 3.04 -5.99
CA TYR A 17 -21.60 2.08 -5.17
C TYR A 17 -20.30 1.63 -5.85
N THR A 18 -20.33 1.29 -7.14
CA THR A 18 -19.13 0.86 -7.87
C THR A 18 -18.09 1.97 -8.00
N ILE A 19 -18.53 3.21 -8.23
CA ILE A 19 -17.63 4.37 -8.32
C ILE A 19 -16.95 4.62 -6.97
N LEU A 20 -17.71 4.63 -5.87
CA LEU A 20 -17.15 4.82 -4.53
C LEU A 20 -16.15 3.70 -4.18
N SER A 21 -16.47 2.45 -4.52
CA SER A 21 -15.55 1.33 -4.30
C SER A 21 -14.24 1.47 -5.10
N ALA A 22 -14.32 1.93 -6.35
CA ALA A 22 -13.13 2.19 -7.18
C ALA A 22 -12.28 3.34 -6.62
N MET A 23 -12.94 4.41 -6.13
CA MET A 23 -12.26 5.55 -5.50
C MET A 23 -11.48 5.15 -4.25
N LEU A 24 -12.01 4.24 -3.42
CA LEU A 24 -11.31 3.74 -2.24
C LEU A 24 -10.00 3.01 -2.61
N GLY A 25 -9.98 2.34 -3.77
CA GLY A 25 -8.75 1.78 -4.32
C GLY A 25 -7.71 2.88 -4.57
N MET A 26 -8.03 3.88 -5.39
CA MET A 26 -7.06 4.94 -5.69
C MET A 26 -6.67 5.76 -4.45
N PHE A 27 -7.57 5.89 -3.47
CA PHE A 27 -7.24 6.47 -2.18
C PHE A 27 -6.16 5.65 -1.45
N GLN A 28 -6.25 4.31 -1.45
CA GLN A 28 -5.23 3.43 -0.86
C GLN A 28 -3.86 3.67 -1.50
N PHE A 29 -3.79 3.82 -2.83
CA PHE A 29 -2.55 4.14 -3.52
C PHE A 29 -1.93 5.47 -3.05
N GLY A 30 -2.75 6.52 -3.01
CA GLY A 30 -2.33 7.85 -2.53
C GLY A 30 -1.88 7.82 -1.06
N TYR A 31 -2.63 7.12 -0.21
CA TYR A 31 -2.30 6.96 1.20
C TYR A 31 -0.93 6.29 1.40
N ASN A 32 -0.68 5.14 0.76
CA ASN A 32 0.57 4.40 0.95
C ASN A 32 1.81 5.14 0.42
N THR A 33 1.61 5.97 -0.61
CA THR A 33 2.64 6.86 -1.15
C THR A 33 2.95 8.00 -0.18
N GLY A 34 1.94 8.63 0.42
CA GLY A 34 2.10 9.80 1.28
C GLY A 34 2.47 9.48 2.73
N VAL A 35 1.92 8.42 3.30
CA VAL A 35 1.97 8.14 4.75
C VAL A 35 3.39 7.88 5.27
N ILE A 36 4.32 7.44 4.42
CA ILE A 36 5.69 7.13 4.87
C ILE A 36 6.50 8.36 5.26
N ASN A 37 6.19 9.52 4.67
CA ASN A 37 7.00 10.73 4.79
C ASN A 37 6.81 11.44 6.13
N ALA A 38 5.59 11.48 6.66
CA ALA A 38 5.31 12.13 7.94
C ALA A 38 6.06 11.51 9.13
N PRO A 39 6.09 10.17 9.31
CA PRO A 39 6.83 9.51 10.39
C PRO A 39 8.28 9.14 10.02
N GLN A 40 8.91 9.83 9.05
CA GLN A 40 10.27 9.48 8.61
C GLN A 40 11.26 9.38 9.79
N LYS A 41 11.30 10.40 10.66
CA LYS A 41 12.20 10.42 11.84
C LYS A 41 11.93 9.28 12.83
N GLU A 42 10.65 8.92 13.00
CA GLU A 42 10.25 7.81 13.86
C GLU A 42 10.68 6.45 13.29
N ILE A 43 10.59 6.28 11.97
CA ILE A 43 11.06 5.07 11.28
C ILE A 43 12.58 4.97 11.39
N GLU A 44 13.32 6.05 11.12
CA GLU A 44 14.78 6.07 11.26
C GLU A 44 15.22 5.75 12.70
N THR A 45 14.52 6.30 13.70
CA THR A 45 14.78 6.01 15.12
C THR A 45 14.48 4.56 15.47
N PHE A 46 13.36 4.02 14.98
CA PHE A 46 13.00 2.61 15.15
C PHE A 46 14.07 1.68 14.57
N VAL A 47 14.54 1.95 13.35
CA VAL A 47 15.60 1.17 12.69
C VAL A 47 16.90 1.22 13.50
N LYS A 48 17.31 2.41 13.97
CA LYS A 48 18.49 2.56 14.84
C LYS A 48 18.37 1.76 16.12
N ASN A 49 17.21 1.78 16.78
CA ASN A 49 16.98 1.05 18.02
C ASN A 49 17.07 -0.47 17.80
N VAL A 50 16.40 -0.98 16.77
CA VAL A 50 16.46 -2.41 16.39
C VAL A 50 17.89 -2.83 16.05
N TYR A 51 18.62 -2.01 15.30
CA TYR A 51 20.01 -2.29 14.92
C TYR A 51 20.93 -2.33 16.15
N LYS A 52 20.80 -1.35 17.05
CA LYS A 52 21.59 -1.26 18.29
C LYS A 52 21.36 -2.46 19.19
N GLU A 53 20.13 -2.94 19.29
CA GLU A 53 19.80 -4.13 20.07
C GLU A 53 20.38 -5.41 19.47
N ARG A 54 20.42 -5.52 18.15
CA ARG A 54 20.89 -6.73 17.45
C ARG A 54 22.41 -6.83 17.37
N TYR A 55 23.08 -5.71 17.13
CA TYR A 55 24.52 -5.67 16.84
C TYR A 55 25.34 -4.95 17.91
N LEU A 56 24.73 -4.50 19.01
CA LEU A 56 25.38 -3.76 20.11
C LEU A 56 26.22 -2.56 19.64
N SER A 57 25.87 -2.00 18.47
CA SER A 57 26.59 -0.92 17.80
C SER A 57 25.60 0.12 17.27
N GLU A 58 26.04 1.37 17.21
CA GLU A 58 25.18 2.46 16.74
C GLU A 58 25.20 2.54 15.21
N LEU A 59 24.02 2.54 14.62
CA LEU A 59 23.87 2.78 13.19
C LEU A 59 24.03 4.28 12.90
N SER A 60 24.87 4.61 11.92
CA SER A 60 25.07 6.00 11.48
C SER A 60 23.76 6.62 11.00
N GLU A 61 23.66 7.96 11.05
CA GLU A 61 22.48 8.67 10.56
C GLU A 61 22.26 8.43 9.05
N GLU A 62 23.35 8.37 8.29
CA GLU A 62 23.32 8.04 6.86
C GLU A 62 22.81 6.61 6.62
N GLY A 63 23.23 5.63 7.43
CA GLY A 63 22.75 4.25 7.33
C GLY A 63 21.24 4.13 7.59
N ALA A 64 20.72 4.86 8.58
CA ALA A 64 19.29 4.89 8.85
C ALA A 64 18.49 5.52 7.69
N LYS A 65 18.99 6.63 7.13
CA LYS A 65 18.40 7.27 5.94
C LYS A 65 18.42 6.37 4.71
N GLN A 66 19.50 5.60 4.51
CA GLN A 66 19.60 4.62 3.43
C GLN A 66 18.56 3.50 3.59
N LEU A 67 18.42 2.94 4.78
CA LEU A 67 17.40 1.91 5.05
C LEU A 67 15.97 2.44 4.86
N TYR A 68 15.71 3.67 5.31
CA TYR A 68 14.43 4.35 5.02
C TYR A 68 14.20 4.49 3.51
N SER A 69 15.21 4.95 2.76
CA SER A 69 15.14 5.13 1.31
C SER A 69 14.89 3.81 0.58
N ILE A 70 15.50 2.72 1.06
CA ILE A 70 15.23 1.36 0.57
C ILE A 70 13.77 0.98 0.83
N ALA A 71 13.21 1.27 2.01
CA ALA A 71 11.79 1.01 2.31
C ALA A 71 10.85 1.71 1.32
N VAL A 72 11.17 2.96 0.95
CA VAL A 72 10.41 3.74 -0.04
C VAL A 72 10.59 3.16 -1.45
N ALA A 73 11.81 2.81 -1.84
CA ALA A 73 12.12 2.30 -3.18
C ALA A 73 11.48 0.93 -3.44
N VAL A 74 11.48 0.04 -2.45
CA VAL A 74 10.90 -1.32 -2.58
C VAL A 74 9.39 -1.28 -2.86
N PHE A 75 8.67 -0.27 -2.38
CA PHE A 75 7.28 -0.04 -2.75
C PHE A 75 7.11 0.21 -4.26
N ALA A 76 7.99 1.01 -4.86
CA ALA A 76 7.95 1.27 -6.31
C ALA A 76 8.27 0.01 -7.13
N ILE A 77 9.23 -0.82 -6.68
CA ILE A 77 9.54 -2.11 -7.30
C ILE A 77 8.32 -3.03 -7.26
N GLY A 78 7.67 -3.16 -6.10
CA GLY A 78 6.43 -3.92 -5.96
C GLY A 78 5.33 -3.41 -6.90
N GLY A 79 5.16 -2.08 -6.99
CA GLY A 79 4.20 -1.44 -7.88
C GLY A 79 4.44 -1.76 -9.36
N MET A 80 5.70 -1.76 -9.80
CA MET A 80 6.07 -2.15 -11.16
C MET A 80 5.69 -3.60 -11.46
N LEU A 81 6.01 -4.52 -10.54
CA LEU A 81 5.67 -5.94 -10.70
C LEU A 81 4.16 -6.18 -10.69
N GLY A 82 3.42 -5.53 -9.78
CA GLY A 82 1.96 -5.62 -9.71
C GLY A 82 1.28 -5.03 -10.95
N GLY A 83 1.80 -3.93 -11.47
CA GLY A 83 1.31 -3.35 -12.73
C GLY A 83 1.55 -4.28 -13.93
N PHE A 84 2.68 -5.00 -13.94
CA PHE A 84 2.98 -5.97 -14.98
C PHE A 84 2.10 -7.24 -14.88
N SER A 85 1.89 -7.78 -13.67
CA SER A 85 1.05 -8.97 -13.45
C SER A 85 -0.45 -8.69 -13.54
N GLY A 86 -0.87 -7.44 -13.31
CA GLY A 86 -2.27 -7.04 -13.21
C GLY A 86 -3.11 -7.39 -14.44
N GLY A 87 -2.55 -7.31 -15.65
CA GLY A 87 -3.25 -7.64 -16.89
C GLY A 87 -3.56 -9.13 -16.98
N SER A 88 -2.56 -9.98 -16.73
CA SER A 88 -2.75 -11.44 -16.69
C SER A 88 -3.74 -11.88 -15.61
N LEU A 89 -3.75 -11.19 -14.47
CA LEU A 89 -4.68 -11.47 -13.39
C LEU A 89 -6.12 -11.07 -13.76
N ALA A 90 -6.29 -9.93 -14.43
CA ALA A 90 -7.58 -9.46 -14.93
C ALA A 90 -8.15 -10.40 -16.00
N ASP A 91 -7.32 -10.94 -16.90
CA ASP A 91 -7.75 -11.89 -17.92
C ASP A 91 -8.18 -13.24 -17.32
N ARG A 92 -7.53 -13.67 -16.22
CA ARG A 92 -7.80 -14.97 -15.60
C ARG A 92 -8.96 -14.98 -14.61
N PHE A 93 -9.07 -13.96 -13.76
CA PHE A 93 -10.07 -13.91 -12.67
C PHE A 93 -11.18 -12.86 -12.92
N GLY A 94 -11.08 -12.09 -14.01
CA GLY A 94 -11.92 -10.94 -14.26
C GLY A 94 -11.60 -9.77 -13.32
N ARG A 95 -12.06 -8.57 -13.67
CA ARG A 95 -11.79 -7.34 -12.90
C ARG A 95 -12.31 -7.39 -11.46
N LYS A 96 -13.54 -7.91 -11.26
CA LYS A 96 -14.14 -8.02 -9.92
C LYS A 96 -13.41 -9.04 -9.03
N GLY A 97 -13.02 -10.18 -9.59
CA GLY A 97 -12.25 -11.21 -8.89
C GLY A 97 -10.85 -10.73 -8.55
N GLY A 98 -10.20 -10.04 -9.49
CA GLY A 98 -8.92 -9.37 -9.27
C GLY A 98 -8.96 -8.37 -8.12
N LEU A 99 -9.98 -7.50 -8.07
CA LEU A 99 -10.13 -6.50 -7.00
C LEU A 99 -10.28 -7.13 -5.61
N LEU A 100 -11.01 -8.24 -5.51
CA LEU A 100 -11.16 -9.00 -4.27
C LEU A 100 -9.84 -9.65 -3.84
N LEU A 101 -9.14 -10.34 -4.75
CA LEU A 101 -7.84 -10.93 -4.45
C LEU A 101 -6.84 -9.85 -4.01
N ASN A 102 -6.84 -8.72 -4.72
CA ASN A 102 -5.99 -7.60 -4.42
C ASN A 102 -6.26 -7.03 -3.02
N SER A 103 -7.52 -6.98 -2.59
CA SER A 103 -7.88 -6.56 -1.22
C SER A 103 -7.23 -7.44 -0.15
N PHE A 104 -7.13 -8.77 -0.36
CA PHE A 104 -6.43 -9.66 0.55
C PHE A 104 -4.92 -9.38 0.61
N ILE A 105 -4.29 -9.10 -0.54
CA ILE A 105 -2.88 -8.71 -0.61
C ILE A 105 -2.66 -7.40 0.17
N GLY A 106 -3.55 -6.43 0.01
CA GLY A 106 -3.52 -5.16 0.74
C GLY A 106 -3.62 -5.35 2.25
N ILE A 107 -4.54 -6.19 2.72
CA ILE A 107 -4.69 -6.52 4.15
C ILE A 107 -3.41 -7.19 4.67
N ALA A 108 -2.88 -8.18 3.95
CA ALA A 108 -1.65 -8.87 4.35
C ALA A 108 -0.47 -7.91 4.47
N GLY A 109 -0.29 -7.01 3.49
CA GLY A 109 0.74 -5.98 3.52
C GLY A 109 0.59 -5.01 4.70
N GLY A 110 -0.65 -4.59 5.00
CA GLY A 110 -0.95 -3.72 6.14
C GLY A 110 -0.65 -4.39 7.49
N VAL A 111 -1.00 -5.67 7.63
CA VAL A 111 -0.71 -6.47 8.85
C VAL A 111 0.81 -6.63 9.03
N LEU A 112 1.55 -6.92 7.96
CA LEU A 112 3.02 -6.98 8.02
C LEU A 112 3.59 -5.65 8.50
N MET A 113 3.20 -4.53 7.89
CA MET A 113 3.67 -3.21 8.31
C MET A 113 3.29 -2.88 9.76
N GLY A 114 2.06 -3.19 10.19
CA GLY A 114 1.59 -2.95 11.56
C GLY A 114 2.32 -3.78 12.63
N THR A 115 2.77 -4.98 12.29
CA THR A 115 3.46 -5.89 13.22
C THR A 115 4.97 -5.66 13.32
N THR A 116 5.56 -4.83 12.44
CA THR A 116 6.98 -4.45 12.43
C THR A 116 7.50 -4.05 13.83
N LYS A 117 6.75 -3.20 14.55
CA LYS A 117 7.14 -2.75 15.90
C LYS A 117 7.05 -3.86 16.94
N PHE A 118 6.07 -4.76 16.82
CA PHE A 118 5.87 -5.88 17.74
C PHE A 118 7.03 -6.89 17.65
N PHE A 119 7.45 -7.21 16.43
CA PHE A 119 8.55 -8.16 16.18
C PHE A 119 9.96 -7.54 16.22
N ARG A 120 10.07 -6.21 16.43
CA ARG A 120 11.35 -5.48 16.46
C ARG A 120 12.23 -5.79 15.23
N SER A 121 11.62 -5.77 14.03
CA SER A 121 12.31 -6.13 12.79
C SER A 121 11.96 -5.13 11.69
N TYR A 122 12.96 -4.43 11.17
CA TYR A 122 12.79 -3.51 10.05
C TYR A 122 12.68 -4.25 8.71
N GLU A 123 13.05 -5.53 8.64
CA GLU A 123 12.90 -6.37 7.46
C GLU A 123 11.42 -6.60 7.12
N ILE A 124 10.57 -6.78 8.14
CA ILE A 124 9.12 -6.91 7.99
C ILE A 124 8.52 -5.64 7.36
N LEU A 125 9.07 -4.46 7.67
CA LEU A 125 8.67 -3.21 7.03
C LEU A 125 8.94 -3.23 5.53
N PHE A 126 10.10 -3.72 5.10
CA PHE A 126 10.44 -3.84 3.67
C PHE A 126 9.53 -4.82 2.95
N ILE A 127 9.26 -5.98 3.56
CA ILE A 127 8.34 -6.99 3.00
C ILE A 127 6.92 -6.41 2.91
N GLY A 128 6.45 -5.75 3.95
CA GLY A 128 5.14 -5.09 3.95
C GLY A 128 5.04 -4.02 2.87
N ARG A 129 6.08 -3.18 2.70
CA ARG A 129 6.16 -2.17 1.64
C ARG A 129 6.14 -2.78 0.24
N PHE A 130 6.84 -3.89 0.04
CA PHE A 130 6.84 -4.63 -1.21
C PHE A 130 5.45 -5.17 -1.56
N VAL A 131 4.79 -5.84 -0.59
CA VAL A 131 3.46 -6.44 -0.76
C VAL A 131 2.40 -5.36 -1.03
N ILE A 132 2.43 -4.25 -0.30
CA ILE A 132 1.56 -3.09 -0.56
C ILE A 132 1.85 -2.46 -1.92
N GLY A 133 3.12 -2.44 -2.35
CA GLY A 133 3.52 -2.03 -3.69
C GLY A 133 2.82 -2.87 -4.76
N ILE A 134 2.91 -4.20 -4.68
CA ILE A 134 2.21 -5.12 -5.60
C ILE A 134 0.71 -4.85 -5.59
N ASN A 135 0.11 -4.71 -4.40
CA ASN A 135 -1.31 -4.41 -4.27
C ASN A 135 -1.72 -3.15 -5.02
N CYS A 136 -0.93 -2.09 -4.85
CA CYS A 136 -1.11 -0.80 -5.50
C CYS A 136 -0.93 -0.87 -7.03
N GLY A 137 0.06 -1.62 -7.51
CA GLY A 137 0.30 -1.84 -8.94
C GLY A 137 -0.83 -2.59 -9.63
N GLU A 138 -1.26 -3.72 -9.05
CA GLU A 138 -2.38 -4.52 -9.58
C GLU A 138 -3.69 -3.75 -9.56
N LEU A 139 -3.91 -2.96 -8.50
CA LEU A 139 -5.09 -2.13 -8.35
C LEU A 139 -5.27 -1.18 -9.54
N ILE A 140 -4.18 -0.52 -9.96
CA ILE A 140 -4.23 0.42 -11.09
C ILE A 140 -4.76 -0.30 -12.32
N VAL A 141 -4.21 -1.47 -12.66
CA VAL A 141 -4.60 -2.21 -13.87
C VAL A 141 -6.05 -2.70 -13.81
N GLN A 142 -6.55 -3.08 -12.64
CA GLN A 142 -7.92 -3.59 -12.50
C GLN A 142 -9.00 -2.50 -12.59
N LEU A 143 -8.62 -1.24 -12.35
CA LEU A 143 -9.50 -0.08 -12.42
C LEU A 143 -9.63 0.52 -13.83
N TRP A 144 -8.71 0.23 -14.74
CA TRP A 144 -8.70 0.68 -16.15
C TRP A 144 -9.15 -0.41 -17.09
#